data_AF-A0A528DSX1-F1
#
_entry.id   AF-A0A528DSX1-F1
#
_cell.length_a   1.000
_cell.length_b   1.000
_cell.length_c   1.000
_cell.angle_alpha   90.00
_cell.angle_beta   90.00
_cell.angle_gamma   90.00
#
_symmetry.space_group_name_H-M   'P 1'
#
loop_
_entity.id
_entity.type
_entity.pdbx_description
1 polymer ?
#
loop_
_entity_poly.entity_id
_entity_poly.type
_entity_poly.pdbx_seq_one_letter_code
_entity_poly.pdbx_strand_id
1 'polypeptide(L)'
;MEPRQIIPAVSVAVVRGKAVLLVKRARPPSQGLYAYPGGKVEAGEMLGEAAARELAEETGLEAKDYRPLRDIHIDGRAENHAVDYRLTVFGAAYVGGEPEASDDAETAAFYTLAEMAGMPLADEVFSVAEELLGDKRK
;
A
#
# COMPACT_ATOMS: atom_id res chain seq x y z
N MET A 1 -10.57 29.39 -4.89
CA MET A 1 -9.87 28.18 -5.36
C MET A 1 -10.96 27.14 -5.58
N GLU A 2 -11.02 26.51 -6.75
CA GLU A 2 -12.00 25.43 -6.97
C GLU A 2 -11.66 24.23 -6.07
N PRO A 3 -12.68 23.55 -5.51
CA PRO A 3 -12.45 22.34 -4.74
C PRO A 3 -11.86 21.26 -5.66
N ARG A 4 -10.72 20.69 -5.25
CA ARG A 4 -10.10 19.58 -5.99
C ARG A 4 -10.89 18.30 -5.77
N GLN A 5 -11.01 17.50 -6.82
CA GLN A 5 -11.62 16.18 -6.71
C GLN A 5 -10.77 15.29 -5.81
N ILE A 6 -11.41 14.64 -4.83
CA ILE A 6 -10.77 13.67 -3.94
C ILE A 6 -11.20 12.27 -4.40
N ILE A 7 -10.23 11.44 -4.78
CA ILE A 7 -10.46 10.07 -5.23
C ILE A 7 -10.18 9.10 -4.08
N PRO A 8 -11.10 8.17 -3.75
CA PRO A 8 -10.83 7.11 -2.80
C PRO A 8 -9.80 6.12 -3.36
N ALA A 9 -8.83 5.75 -2.53
CA ALA A 9 -7.79 4.78 -2.84
C ALA A 9 -7.53 3.86 -1.65
N VAL A 10 -6.91 2.71 -1.89
CA VAL A 10 -6.54 1.74 -0.87
C VAL A 10 -5.08 1.33 -0.99
N SER A 11 -4.52 0.85 0.11
CA SER A 11 -3.16 0.31 0.16
C SER A 11 -3.10 -0.85 1.15
N VAL A 12 -2.33 -1.90 0.90
CA VAL A 12 -2.40 -3.15 1.67
C VAL A 12 -1.04 -3.59 2.22
N ALA A 13 -0.85 -3.38 3.51
CA ALA A 13 0.29 -3.89 4.26
C ALA A 13 0.09 -5.36 4.64
N VAL A 14 0.57 -6.25 3.77
CA VAL A 14 0.52 -7.71 4.02
C VAL A 14 1.68 -8.11 4.93
N VAL A 15 1.36 -8.68 6.10
CA VAL A 15 2.34 -9.13 7.09
C VAL A 15 2.67 -10.62 6.88
N ARG A 16 3.97 -10.92 6.75
CA ARG A 16 4.53 -12.28 6.74
C ARG A 16 5.62 -12.40 7.80
N GLY A 17 5.27 -12.92 8.97
CA GLY A 17 6.20 -13.08 10.09
C GLY A 17 6.68 -11.73 10.62
N LYS A 18 7.94 -11.37 10.33
CA LYS A 18 8.57 -10.09 10.73
C LYS A 18 8.81 -9.13 9.55
N ALA A 19 8.13 -9.37 8.45
CA ALA A 19 8.28 -8.61 7.22
C ALA A 19 6.92 -8.17 6.68
N VAL A 20 6.93 -7.09 5.89
CA VAL A 20 5.77 -6.58 5.15
C VAL A 20 6.05 -6.59 3.66
N LEU A 21 5.01 -6.82 2.86
CA LEU A 21 5.10 -6.75 1.40
C LEU A 21 5.22 -5.29 0.95
N LEU A 22 6.22 -4.98 0.12
CA LEU A 22 6.33 -3.71 -0.56
C LEU A 22 6.47 -3.92 -2.07
N VAL A 23 5.95 -2.95 -2.80
CA VAL A 23 6.14 -2.78 -4.24
C VAL A 23 6.88 -1.48 -4.54
N LYS A 24 7.72 -1.47 -5.56
CA LYS A 24 8.34 -0.23 -6.04
C LYS A 24 7.45 0.39 -7.11
N ARG A 25 6.94 1.60 -6.85
CA ARG A 25 5.97 2.26 -7.73
C ARG A 25 6.62 2.67 -9.06
N ALA A 26 6.07 2.20 -10.17
CA ALA A 26 6.54 2.56 -11.51
C ALA A 26 5.99 3.91 -12.01
N ARG A 27 4.93 4.44 -11.39
CA ARG A 27 4.22 5.65 -11.84
C ARG A 27 3.92 6.63 -10.70
N PRO A 28 3.84 7.95 -10.98
CA PRO A 28 3.41 8.94 -10.00
C PRO A 28 1.96 8.69 -9.53
N PRO A 29 1.60 9.07 -8.28
CA PRO A 29 2.45 9.65 -7.25
C PRO A 29 3.51 8.69 -6.69
N SER A 30 4.58 9.21 -6.08
CA SER A 30 5.64 8.44 -5.40
C SER A 30 6.43 7.49 -6.31
N GLN A 31 6.64 7.88 -7.58
CA GLN A 31 7.41 7.09 -8.54
C GLN A 31 8.83 6.82 -8.02
N GLY A 32 9.27 5.56 -8.10
CA GLY A 32 10.60 5.12 -7.65
C GLY A 32 10.71 4.86 -6.15
N LEU A 33 9.67 5.20 -5.37
CA LEU A 33 9.58 4.87 -3.95
C LEU A 33 8.93 3.50 -3.75
N TYR A 34 9.27 2.85 -2.64
CA TYR A 34 8.60 1.65 -2.18
C TYR A 34 7.37 2.01 -1.36
N ALA A 35 6.25 1.37 -1.69
CA ALA A 35 4.97 1.52 -1.02
C ALA A 35 4.31 0.15 -0.82
N TYR A 36 3.22 0.10 -0.07
CA TYR A 36 2.37 -1.08 -0.08
C TYR A 36 1.59 -1.17 -1.40
N PRO A 37 1.25 -2.37 -1.89
CA PRO A 37 0.43 -2.53 -3.08
C PRO A 37 -0.93 -1.85 -2.89
N GLY A 38 -1.48 -1.29 -3.96
CA GLY A 38 -2.75 -0.58 -3.88
C GLY A 38 -3.02 0.41 -5.00
N GLY A 39 -4.29 0.75 -5.14
CA GLY A 39 -4.77 1.59 -6.21
C GLY A 39 -6.09 2.27 -5.88
N LYS A 40 -6.80 2.68 -6.93
CA LYS A 40 -8.04 3.45 -6.81
C LYS A 40 -9.20 2.50 -6.52
N VAL A 41 -10.15 2.97 -5.72
CA VAL A 41 -11.40 2.23 -5.50
C VAL A 41 -12.31 2.42 -6.71
N GLU A 42 -12.83 1.32 -7.24
CA GLU A 42 -13.75 1.38 -8.37
C GLU A 42 -15.18 1.74 -7.95
N ALA A 43 -15.99 2.17 -8.91
CA ALA A 43 -17.37 2.58 -8.64
C ALA A 43 -18.22 1.38 -8.18
N GLY A 44 -18.76 1.46 -6.96
CA GLY A 44 -19.60 0.41 -6.37
C GLY A 44 -18.84 -0.64 -5.57
N GLU A 45 -17.50 -0.52 -5.50
CA GLU A 45 -16.62 -1.44 -4.77
C GLU A 45 -16.50 -1.05 -3.28
N MET A 46 -16.50 -2.03 -2.38
CA MET A 46 -16.15 -1.79 -0.98
C MET A 46 -14.63 -1.66 -0.82
N LEU A 47 -14.17 -0.85 0.15
CA LEU A 47 -12.73 -0.64 0.37
C LEU A 47 -11.93 -1.95 0.57
N GLY A 48 -12.51 -2.92 1.27
CA GLY A 48 -11.87 -4.23 1.46
C GLY A 48 -11.80 -5.07 0.19
N GLU A 49 -12.78 -4.95 -0.71
CA GLU A 49 -12.79 -5.62 -2.02
C GLU A 49 -11.72 -5.00 -2.92
N ALA A 50 -11.64 -3.67 -2.96
CA ALA A 50 -10.60 -2.93 -3.66
C ALA A 50 -9.21 -3.35 -3.17
N ALA A 51 -9.02 -3.44 -1.85
CA ALA A 51 -7.75 -3.86 -1.26
C ALA A 51 -7.34 -5.27 -1.70
N ALA A 52 -8.28 -6.22 -1.72
CA ALA A 52 -8.02 -7.58 -2.16
C ALA A 52 -7.71 -7.66 -3.67
N ARG A 53 -8.49 -6.94 -4.50
CA ARG A 53 -8.29 -6.87 -5.95
C ARG A 53 -6.91 -6.30 -6.29
N GLU A 54 -6.57 -5.14 -5.75
CA GLU A 54 -5.31 -4.46 -6.04
C GLU A 54 -4.09 -5.30 -5.60
N LEU A 55 -4.18 -5.98 -4.45
CA LEU A 55 -3.13 -6.91 -4.01
C LEU A 55 -2.92 -8.03 -5.04
N ALA A 56 -4.01 -8.64 -5.51
CA ALA A 56 -3.95 -9.72 -6.48
C ALA A 56 -3.43 -9.24 -7.84
N GLU A 57 -3.87 -8.07 -8.32
CA GLU A 57 -3.47 -7.49 -9.61
C GLU A 57 -1.99 -7.09 -9.65
N GLU A 58 -1.48 -6.49 -8.57
CA GLU A 58 -0.10 -5.99 -8.53
C GLU A 58 0.94 -7.05 -8.15
N THR A 59 0.53 -8.10 -7.42
CA THR A 59 1.48 -9.05 -6.80
C THR A 59 1.16 -10.52 -7.02
N GLY A 60 -0.03 -10.85 -7.54
CA GLY A 60 -0.52 -12.23 -7.64
C GLY A 60 -0.86 -12.89 -6.30
N LEU A 61 -0.77 -12.14 -5.19
CA LEU A 61 -0.98 -12.69 -3.84
C LEU A 61 -2.42 -12.57 -3.38
N GLU A 62 -2.79 -13.51 -2.51
CA GLU A 62 -3.98 -13.44 -1.67
C GLU A 62 -3.58 -13.19 -0.21
N ALA A 63 -4.46 -12.57 0.56
CA ALA A 63 -4.32 -12.39 2.00
C ALA A 63 -5.67 -12.57 2.71
N LYS A 64 -5.66 -12.50 4.04
CA LYS A 64 -6.87 -12.57 4.87
C LYS A 64 -6.84 -11.53 5.99
N ASP A 65 -7.92 -11.47 6.76
CA ASP A 65 -8.04 -10.63 7.95
C ASP A 65 -7.81 -9.13 7.66
N TYR A 66 -8.28 -8.66 6.50
CA TYR A 66 -8.18 -7.26 6.08
C TYR A 66 -8.85 -6.36 7.10
N ARG A 67 -8.09 -5.40 7.64
CA ARG A 67 -8.60 -4.39 8.58
C ARG A 67 -8.05 -3.01 8.24
N PRO A 68 -8.88 -1.95 8.25
CA PRO A 68 -8.38 -0.59 8.08
C PRO A 68 -7.50 -0.20 9.27
N LEU A 69 -6.37 0.46 8.99
CA LEU A 69 -5.41 0.92 9.99
C LEU A 69 -5.36 2.45 10.05
N ARG A 70 -5.33 3.10 8.88
CA ARG A 70 -5.10 4.54 8.78
C ARG A 70 -5.71 5.11 7.50
N ASP A 71 -6.22 6.34 7.60
CA ASP A 71 -6.58 7.15 6.44
C ASP A 71 -5.53 8.25 6.25
N ILE A 72 -5.03 8.39 5.02
CA ILE A 72 -4.00 9.34 4.63
C ILE A 72 -4.56 10.22 3.51
N HIS A 73 -4.38 11.54 3.63
CA HIS A 73 -4.65 12.48 2.54
C HIS A 73 -3.38 12.71 1.75
N ILE A 74 -3.39 12.39 0.46
CA ILE A 74 -2.28 12.66 -0.46
C ILE A 74 -2.65 13.90 -1.29
N ASP A 75 -1.89 14.97 -1.10
CA ASP A 75 -2.03 16.19 -1.90
C ASP A 75 -1.37 16.00 -3.26
N GLY A 76 -2.17 15.90 -4.32
CA GLY A 76 -1.66 15.71 -5.67
C GLY A 76 -0.87 16.93 -6.19
N ARG A 77 -0.98 18.11 -5.58
CA ARG A 77 -0.25 19.31 -6.01
C ARG A 77 1.26 19.15 -5.87
N ALA A 78 1.72 18.41 -4.86
CA ALA A 78 3.14 18.17 -4.62
C ALA A 78 3.81 17.50 -5.83
N GLU A 79 3.04 16.70 -6.60
CA GLU A 79 3.51 15.94 -7.76
C GLU A 79 2.80 16.36 -9.05
N ASN A 80 2.23 17.57 -9.10
CA ASN A 80 1.52 18.14 -10.25
C ASN A 80 0.36 17.25 -10.79
N HIS A 81 -0.24 16.43 -9.92
CA HIS A 81 -1.46 15.67 -10.21
C HIS A 81 -2.70 16.56 -10.14
N ALA A 82 -3.72 16.24 -10.94
CA ALA A 82 -4.96 17.02 -11.02
C ALA A 82 -5.94 16.79 -9.84
N VAL A 83 -5.75 15.69 -9.12
CA VAL A 83 -6.66 15.21 -8.06
C VAL A 83 -5.90 14.93 -6.77
N ASP A 84 -6.62 14.92 -5.66
CA ASP A 84 -6.08 14.48 -4.37
C ASP A 84 -6.59 13.06 -4.08
N TYR A 85 -5.89 12.31 -3.24
CA TYR A 85 -6.31 10.96 -2.84
C TYR A 85 -6.62 10.88 -1.36
N ARG A 86 -7.71 10.18 -1.03
CA ARG A 86 -7.95 9.69 0.33
C ARG A 86 -7.63 8.20 0.35
N LEU A 87 -6.45 7.88 0.84
CA LEU A 87 -5.89 6.54 0.88
C LEU A 87 -6.23 5.87 2.22
N THR A 88 -6.95 4.75 2.18
CA THR A 88 -7.14 3.90 3.37
C THR A 88 -6.14 2.75 3.34
N VAL A 89 -5.24 2.71 4.33
CA VAL A 89 -4.26 1.63 4.49
C VAL A 89 -4.89 0.48 5.27
N PHE A 90 -4.85 -0.72 4.70
CA PHE A 90 -5.29 -1.96 5.30
C PHE A 90 -4.09 -2.78 5.78
N GLY A 91 -4.24 -3.42 6.94
CA GLY A 91 -3.39 -4.54 7.34
C GLY A 91 -4.04 -5.84 6.94
N ALA A 92 -3.24 -6.80 6.45
CA ALA A 92 -3.71 -8.14 6.12
C ALA A 92 -2.66 -9.20 6.49
N ALA A 93 -3.12 -10.42 6.75
CA ALA A 93 -2.27 -11.57 7.05
C ALA A 93 -1.99 -12.38 5.78
N TYR A 94 -0.70 -12.64 5.52
CA TYR A 94 -0.26 -13.49 4.41
C TYR A 94 -0.78 -14.94 4.57
N VAL A 95 -1.27 -15.53 3.49
CA VAL A 95 -1.82 -16.91 3.49
C VAL A 95 -1.04 -17.91 2.64
N GLY A 96 -0.10 -17.47 1.81
CA GLY A 96 0.65 -18.32 0.90
C GLY A 96 0.90 -17.65 -0.46
N GLY A 97 1.72 -18.28 -1.32
CA GLY A 97 2.08 -17.78 -2.65
C GLY A 97 3.39 -16.99 -2.69
N GLU A 98 4.01 -16.87 -3.86
CA GLU A 98 5.18 -16.01 -4.04
C GLU A 98 4.75 -14.72 -4.75
N PRO A 99 5.18 -13.54 -4.26
CA PRO A 99 4.85 -12.28 -4.91
C PRO A 99 5.54 -12.20 -6.28
N GLU A 100 4.76 -11.88 -7.30
CA GLU A 100 5.25 -11.60 -8.65
C GLU A 100 4.88 -10.17 -9.01
N ALA A 101 5.86 -9.36 -9.36
CA ALA A 101 5.60 -7.97 -9.74
C ALA A 101 4.85 -7.91 -11.08
N SER A 102 3.75 -7.17 -11.11
CA SER A 102 2.95 -6.87 -12.30
C SER A 102 3.45 -5.61 -13.02
N ASP A 103 2.86 -5.24 -14.16
CA ASP A 103 3.28 -4.12 -15.02
C ASP A 103 3.38 -2.76 -14.30
N ASP A 104 2.66 -2.57 -13.19
CA ASP A 104 2.63 -1.33 -12.39
C ASP A 104 3.62 -1.33 -11.20
N ALA A 105 4.33 -2.45 -10.96
CA ALA A 105 5.35 -2.61 -9.93
C ALA A 105 6.68 -3.07 -10.52
N GLU A 106 7.80 -2.39 -10.20
CA GLU A 106 9.12 -2.87 -10.64
C GLU A 106 9.59 -4.10 -9.84
N THR A 107 9.14 -4.23 -8.59
CA THR A 107 9.44 -5.34 -7.69
C THR A 107 8.26 -5.57 -6.74
N ALA A 108 8.10 -6.80 -6.27
CA ALA A 108 7.17 -7.18 -5.21
C ALA A 108 7.90 -8.15 -4.27
N ALA A 109 8.18 -7.73 -3.04
CA ALA A 109 8.93 -8.55 -2.09
C ALA A 109 8.61 -8.19 -0.64
N PHE A 110 8.90 -9.13 0.27
CA PHE A 110 8.74 -8.91 1.70
C PHE A 110 10.01 -8.35 2.31
N TYR A 111 9.88 -7.25 3.06
CA TYR A 111 10.97 -6.55 3.71
C TYR A 111 10.76 -6.47 5.22
N THR A 112 11.82 -6.69 5.98
CA THR A 112 11.89 -6.44 7.41
C THR A 112 12.13 -4.96 7.69
N LEU A 113 11.83 -4.49 8.91
CA LEU A 113 12.15 -3.10 9.33
C LEU A 113 13.64 -2.75 9.14
N ALA A 114 14.53 -3.74 9.32
CA ALA A 114 15.97 -3.54 9.14
C ALA A 114 16.36 -3.29 7.68
N GLU A 115 15.75 -4.02 6.74
CA GLU A 115 15.96 -3.82 5.30
C GLU A 115 15.38 -2.49 4.83
N MET A 116 14.20 -2.13 5.36
CA MET A 116 13.49 -0.87 5.03
C MET A 116 14.26 0.38 5.45
N ALA A 117 15.10 0.33 6.48
CA ALA A 117 15.77 1.49 7.05
C ALA A 117 16.69 2.26 6.07
N GLY A 118 17.13 1.61 4.98
CA GLY A 118 17.94 2.22 3.93
C GLY A 118 17.22 2.42 2.59
N MET A 119 15.92 2.14 2.52
CA MET A 119 15.16 2.15 1.28
C MET A 119 14.47 3.51 1.05
N PRO A 120 14.28 3.93 -0.21
CA PRO A 120 13.46 5.09 -0.53
C PRO A 120 11.98 4.71 -0.38
N LEU A 121 11.39 5.00 0.78
CA LEU A 121 10.00 4.66 1.10
C LEU A 121 9.07 5.84 0.81
N ALA A 122 7.84 5.54 0.42
CA ALA A 122 6.77 6.53 0.46
C ALA A 122 6.43 6.90 1.91
N ASP A 123 5.85 8.08 2.09
CA ASP A 123 5.45 8.58 3.41
C ASP A 123 4.53 7.57 4.14
N GLU A 124 4.62 7.52 5.46
CA GLU A 124 3.88 6.62 6.35
C GLU A 124 4.17 5.11 6.22
N VAL A 125 4.88 4.65 5.18
CA VAL A 125 5.19 3.21 4.99
C VAL A 125 6.00 2.64 6.15
N PHE A 126 7.05 3.34 6.58
CA PHE A 126 7.89 2.86 7.69
C PHE A 126 7.11 2.84 9.01
N SER A 127 6.32 3.87 9.29
CA SER A 127 5.56 3.98 10.55
C SER A 127 4.46 2.92 10.66
N VAL A 128 3.76 2.63 9.55
CA VAL A 128 2.76 1.55 9.50
C VAL A 128 3.43 0.19 9.66
N ALA A 129 4.59 -0.05 9.04
CA ALA A 129 5.33 -1.29 9.20
C ALA A 129 5.80 -1.48 10.66
N GLU A 130 6.29 -0.41 11.29
CA GLU A 130 6.71 -0.44 12.68
C GLU A 130 5.54 -0.77 13.63
N GLU A 131 4.37 -0.18 13.40
CA GLU A 131 3.15 -0.49 14.16
C GLU A 131 2.75 -1.96 14.01
N LEU A 132 2.73 -2.47 12.77
CA LEU A 132 2.31 -3.84 12.46
C LEU A 132 3.28 -4.91 12.95
N LEU A 133 4.58 -4.65 12.87
CA LEU A 133 5.63 -5.63 13.20
C LEU A 133 6.15 -5.47 14.63
N GLY A 134 6.04 -4.27 15.20
CA GLY A 134 6.46 -3.92 16.55
C GLY A 134 5.46 -4.30 17.63
N ASP A 135 4.17 -4.45 17.29
CA ASP A 135 3.14 -4.88 18.22
C ASP A 135 3.20 -6.39 18.50
N LYS A 136 4.24 -6.78 19.23
CA LYS A 136 4.12 -7.91 20.15
C LYS A 136 3.20 -7.45 21.26
N ARG A 137 1.90 -7.73 21.14
CA ARG A 137 0.98 -7.64 22.27
C ARG A 137 1.66 -8.26 23.50
N LYS A 138 1.89 -7.39 24.50
CA LYS A 138 2.15 -7.74 25.89
C LYS A 138 1.15 -8.76 26.40
#